data_AF-A0A661M7I8-F1
#
_entry.id   AF-A0A661M7I8-F1
#
_cell.length_a   1.000
_cell.length_b   1.000
_cell.length_c   1.000
_cell.angle_alpha   90.00
_cell.angle_beta   90.00
_cell.angle_gamma   90.00
#
_symmetry.space_group_name_H-M   'P 1'
#
loop_
_entity.id
_entity.type
_entity.pdbx_description
1 polymer ?
#
loop_
_entity_poly.entity_id
_entity_poly.type
_entity_poly.pdbx_seq_one_letter_code
_entity_poly.pdbx_strand_id
1 'polypeptide(L)'
;MPFPGGVVSCRPGLARERKEIEKGDQTMKNLKLATCNGRPNKRTVIQVGGVRIGEEFVVIAGPCSVESEEQTIGTAIKVKEAGANMLRGGAFKPRTSPYDFQGLGLEGLKILEKARRVTGLPVVTEVTDPRDVTWVCEYADVLQIGTRNMQNYSLLKEVGKVQTPVLLKRGMYSTLKEWLNCAEYILAGGNPNVILCERGIRTFETYNRNTLDLSIVPSIKEISHLPILVDPSHGTGRLSIIEPMSLAAMAA
;
A
#
# COMPACT_ATOMS: atom_id res chain seq x y z
N MET A 1 -9.51 27.88 17.06
CA MET A 1 -8.54 28.82 16.47
C MET A 1 -8.56 28.62 14.96
N PRO A 2 -8.73 29.68 14.15
CA PRO A 2 -8.76 29.55 12.69
C PRO A 2 -7.34 29.29 12.17
N PHE A 3 -7.19 28.34 11.25
CA PHE A 3 -5.93 28.09 10.54
C PHE A 3 -5.60 29.31 9.66
N PRO A 4 -4.43 29.96 9.80
CA PRO A 4 -4.03 31.00 8.87
C PRO A 4 -3.79 30.39 7.49
N GLY A 5 -4.35 31.02 6.46
CA GLY A 5 -4.52 30.46 5.13
C GLY A 5 -3.22 30.09 4.41
N GLY A 6 -3.26 28.93 3.75
CA GLY A 6 -2.30 28.59 2.70
C GLY A 6 -2.73 29.22 1.38
N VAL A 7 -1.84 29.99 0.76
CA VAL A 7 -2.03 30.50 -0.60
C VAL A 7 -1.52 29.43 -1.57
N VAL A 8 -2.42 28.85 -2.37
CA VAL A 8 -2.05 28.05 -3.55
C VAL A 8 -1.82 29.02 -4.70
N SER A 9 -0.56 29.28 -5.05
CA SER A 9 -0.20 30.08 -6.22
C SER A 9 -0.06 29.16 -7.45
N CYS A 10 -1.09 29.08 -8.29
CA CYS A 10 -0.96 28.54 -9.65
C CYS A 10 -0.55 29.66 -10.63
N ARG A 11 0.62 29.53 -11.28
CA ARG A 11 1.00 30.41 -12.40
C ARG A 11 0.55 29.79 -13.73
N PRO A 12 -0.15 30.50 -14.61
CA PRO A 12 -0.49 30.00 -15.94
C PRO A 12 0.68 30.22 -16.93
N GLY A 13 1.36 29.13 -17.32
CA GLY A 13 2.49 29.11 -18.29
C GLY A 13 2.43 27.96 -19.32
N LEU A 14 1.22 27.62 -19.78
CA LEU A 14 0.82 26.31 -20.31
C LEU A 14 1.35 25.83 -21.69
N ALA A 15 2.26 26.53 -22.38
CA ALA A 15 2.63 26.15 -23.76
C ALA A 15 4.02 25.51 -23.90
N ARG A 16 5.04 26.00 -23.17
CA ARG A 16 6.41 25.45 -23.22
C ARG A 16 6.56 24.21 -22.31
N GLU A 17 5.83 24.19 -21.20
CA GLU A 17 5.81 23.09 -20.21
C GLU A 17 5.16 21.80 -20.75
N ARG A 18 4.20 21.91 -21.69
CA ARG A 18 3.53 20.73 -22.30
C ARG A 18 4.50 19.77 -23.00
N LYS A 19 5.53 20.29 -23.67
CA LYS A 19 6.53 19.45 -24.36
C LYS A 19 7.46 18.69 -23.40
N GLU A 20 7.64 19.16 -22.17
CA GLU A 20 8.41 18.45 -21.13
C GLU A 20 7.53 17.43 -20.40
N ILE A 21 6.24 17.72 -20.22
CA ILE A 21 5.24 16.76 -19.72
C ILE A 21 5.10 15.57 -20.69
N GLU A 22 5.06 15.81 -22.01
CA GLU A 22 5.05 14.74 -23.03
C GLU A 22 6.33 13.86 -23.03
N LYS A 23 7.48 14.40 -22.62
CA LYS A 23 8.71 13.59 -22.40
C LYS A 23 8.59 12.65 -21.19
N GLY A 24 7.82 13.04 -20.17
CA GLY A 24 7.49 12.20 -19.01
C GLY A 24 6.77 10.90 -19.43
N ASP A 25 5.94 10.98 -20.45
CA ASP A 25 5.19 9.84 -21.01
C ASP A 25 6.13 8.84 -21.74
N GLN A 26 7.18 9.35 -22.40
CA GLN A 26 8.24 8.51 -22.99
C GLN A 26 9.09 7.74 -21.96
N THR A 27 9.08 8.15 -20.69
CA THR A 27 9.81 7.46 -19.61
C THR A 27 9.18 6.13 -19.21
N MET A 28 7.91 5.90 -19.53
CA MET A 28 7.17 4.66 -19.21
C MET A 28 7.22 3.60 -20.30
N LYS A 29 8.15 3.72 -21.26
CA LYS A 29 8.47 2.65 -22.21
C LYS A 29 8.66 1.32 -21.48
N ASN A 30 7.88 0.31 -21.90
CA ASN A 30 7.81 -1.09 -21.43
C ASN A 30 6.79 -1.43 -20.33
N LEU A 31 5.98 -0.49 -19.84
CA LEU A 31 4.83 -0.82 -18.99
C LEU A 31 3.59 -1.04 -19.86
N LYS A 32 3.07 -2.26 -19.91
CA LYS A 32 1.92 -2.65 -20.76
C LYS A 32 0.68 -2.93 -19.95
N LEU A 33 0.82 -3.52 -18.76
CA LEU A 33 -0.29 -4.00 -17.95
C LEU A 33 -0.64 -3.04 -16.83
N ALA A 34 0.32 -2.33 -16.24
CA ALA A 34 0.08 -1.44 -15.11
C ALA A 34 -0.38 -0.03 -15.52
N THR A 35 -0.27 0.35 -16.79
CA THR A 35 -0.55 1.71 -17.30
C THR A 35 -1.97 1.82 -17.87
N CYS A 36 -2.51 3.03 -17.87
CA CYS A 36 -3.82 3.31 -18.48
C CYS A 36 -3.85 3.08 -20.01
N ASN A 37 -2.69 2.99 -20.69
CA ASN A 37 -2.59 2.84 -22.15
C ASN A 37 -3.52 3.79 -22.94
N GLY A 38 -3.65 5.05 -22.51
CA GLY A 38 -4.55 6.03 -23.14
C GLY A 38 -6.03 5.88 -22.80
N ARG A 39 -6.40 5.07 -21.80
CA ARG A 39 -7.79 4.88 -21.29
C ARG A 39 -7.93 5.34 -19.83
N PRO A 40 -7.84 6.65 -19.55
CA PRO A 40 -7.79 7.18 -18.17
C PRO A 40 -9.06 6.92 -17.35
N ASN A 41 -10.20 6.64 -18.00
CA ASN A 41 -11.49 6.46 -17.34
C ASN A 41 -11.75 5.04 -16.82
N LYS A 42 -10.91 4.05 -17.16
CA LYS A 42 -11.09 2.66 -16.70
C LYS A 42 -10.15 2.39 -15.54
N ARG A 43 -10.66 2.50 -14.30
CA ARG A 43 -9.93 2.15 -13.08
C ARG A 43 -10.14 0.68 -12.72
N THR A 44 -9.11 0.06 -12.16
CA THR A 44 -9.25 -1.25 -11.53
C THR A 44 -9.94 -1.07 -10.19
N VAL A 45 -11.02 -1.83 -9.98
CA VAL A 45 -11.68 -1.97 -8.69
C VAL A 45 -11.42 -3.38 -8.19
N ILE A 46 -10.90 -3.50 -6.97
CA ILE A 46 -10.56 -4.78 -6.35
C ILE A 46 -11.55 -5.05 -5.23
N GLN A 47 -12.30 -6.15 -5.36
CA GLN A 47 -13.24 -6.61 -4.36
C GLN A 47 -12.52 -7.47 -3.32
N VAL A 48 -12.62 -7.09 -2.04
CA VAL A 48 -12.11 -7.90 -0.92
C VAL A 48 -13.20 -8.03 0.13
N GLY A 49 -13.82 -9.21 0.22
CA GLY A 49 -15.04 -9.38 1.02
C GLY A 49 -16.12 -8.40 0.55
N GLY A 50 -16.59 -7.52 1.42
CA GLY A 50 -17.54 -6.44 1.09
C GLY A 50 -16.92 -5.11 0.63
N VAL A 51 -15.59 -5.00 0.57
CA VAL A 51 -14.87 -3.72 0.34
C VAL A 51 -14.47 -3.57 -1.13
N ARG A 52 -14.71 -2.38 -1.72
CA ARG A 52 -14.37 -2.05 -3.13
C ARG A 52 -13.21 -1.04 -3.21
N ILE A 53 -11.99 -1.56 -3.27
CA ILE A 53 -10.77 -0.74 -3.32
C ILE A 53 -10.59 -0.17 -4.73
N GLY A 54 -10.44 1.15 -4.83
CA GLY A 54 -10.34 1.87 -6.12
C GLY A 54 -11.61 2.61 -6.54
N GLU A 55 -12.68 2.47 -5.76
CA GLU A 55 -13.95 3.19 -5.94
C GLU A 55 -14.35 3.94 -4.66
N GLU A 56 -14.27 3.26 -3.51
CA GLU A 56 -14.60 3.84 -2.20
C GLU A 56 -13.33 4.28 -1.45
N PHE A 57 -13.48 5.21 -0.49
CA PHE A 57 -12.41 5.53 0.44
C PHE A 57 -12.29 4.40 1.48
N VAL A 58 -11.14 3.75 1.52
CA VAL A 58 -10.90 2.55 2.32
C VAL A 58 -9.88 2.82 3.42
N VAL A 59 -10.25 2.50 4.65
CA VAL A 59 -9.38 2.55 5.83
C VAL A 59 -8.98 1.14 6.24
N ILE A 60 -7.68 0.89 6.26
CA ILE A 60 -7.08 -0.37 6.73
C ILE A 60 -6.32 -0.06 8.02
N ALA A 61 -6.76 -0.62 9.14
CA ALA A 61 -6.21 -0.32 10.47
C ALA A 61 -5.90 -1.59 11.25
N GLY A 62 -5.01 -1.49 12.24
CA GLY A 62 -4.62 -2.62 13.08
C GLY A 62 -3.18 -2.54 13.56
N PRO A 63 -2.75 -3.50 14.39
CA PRO A 63 -1.45 -3.44 15.05
C PRO A 63 -0.31 -3.69 14.08
N CYS A 64 0.86 -3.11 14.36
CA CYS A 64 2.07 -3.30 13.54
C CYS A 64 2.52 -4.77 13.48
N SER A 65 2.38 -5.49 14.58
CA SER A 65 2.71 -6.91 14.73
C SER A 65 1.55 -7.62 15.40
N VAL A 66 1.35 -8.89 15.10
CA VAL A 66 0.47 -9.76 15.88
C VAL A 66 1.28 -10.25 17.07
N GLU A 67 0.90 -9.84 18.29
CA GLU A 67 1.66 -10.14 19.51
C GLU A 67 0.92 -11.12 20.43
N SER A 68 -0.40 -11.02 20.51
CA SER A 68 -1.26 -11.97 21.22
C SER A 68 -2.68 -11.98 20.66
N GLU A 69 -3.45 -13.01 21.00
CA GLU A 69 -4.86 -13.12 20.63
C GLU A 69 -5.69 -11.98 21.23
N GLU A 70 -5.51 -11.71 22.52
CA GLU A 70 -6.20 -10.63 23.24
C GLU A 70 -5.92 -9.26 22.60
N GLN A 71 -4.65 -8.96 22.35
CA GLN A 71 -4.23 -7.69 21.73
C GLN A 71 -4.84 -7.54 20.33
N THR A 72 -4.77 -8.60 19.52
CA THR A 72 -5.18 -8.53 18.12
C THR A 72 -6.69 -8.46 17.96
N ILE A 73 -7.45 -9.32 18.66
CA ILE A 73 -8.91 -9.32 18.62
C ILE A 73 -9.46 -8.04 19.25
N GLY A 74 -8.93 -7.63 20.41
CA GLY A 74 -9.34 -6.38 21.06
C GLY A 74 -9.11 -5.16 20.16
N THR A 75 -8.00 -5.14 19.41
CA THR A 75 -7.73 -4.09 18.41
C THR A 75 -8.68 -4.18 17.23
N ALA A 76 -8.93 -5.39 16.71
CA ALA A 76 -9.82 -5.62 15.58
C ALA A 76 -11.26 -5.12 15.85
N ILE A 77 -11.77 -5.36 17.06
CA ILE A 77 -13.08 -4.86 17.50
C ILE A 77 -13.08 -3.32 17.50
N LYS A 78 -12.10 -2.69 18.16
CA LYS A 78 -12.02 -1.23 18.26
C LYS A 78 -11.90 -0.54 16.90
N VAL A 79 -11.10 -1.09 15.98
CA VAL A 79 -10.97 -0.49 14.64
C VAL A 79 -12.22 -0.67 13.81
N LYS A 80 -12.95 -1.80 13.96
CA LYS A 80 -14.26 -1.99 13.34
C LYS A 80 -15.27 -0.96 13.85
N GLU A 81 -15.35 -0.77 15.16
CA GLU A 81 -16.23 0.23 15.79
C GLU A 81 -15.91 1.65 15.33
N ALA A 82 -14.62 1.95 15.09
CA ALA A 82 -14.17 3.21 14.52
C ALA A 82 -14.42 3.36 13.01
N GLY A 83 -14.97 2.34 12.34
CA GLY A 83 -15.32 2.38 10.92
C GLY A 83 -14.21 1.94 9.95
N ALA A 84 -13.17 1.23 10.43
CA ALA A 84 -12.20 0.62 9.52
C ALA A 84 -12.87 -0.45 8.64
N ASN A 85 -12.48 -0.49 7.37
CA ASN A 85 -13.03 -1.44 6.39
C ASN A 85 -12.30 -2.79 6.45
N MET A 86 -11.04 -2.80 6.89
CA MET A 86 -10.18 -3.98 6.88
C MET A 86 -9.21 -3.96 8.08
N LEU A 87 -8.79 -5.15 8.51
CA LEU A 87 -7.80 -5.34 9.57
C LEU A 87 -6.42 -5.60 8.97
N ARG A 88 -5.39 -4.90 9.44
CA ARG A 88 -3.98 -5.25 9.14
C ARG A 88 -3.23 -5.78 10.34
N GLY A 89 -2.39 -6.80 10.15
CA GLY A 89 -1.52 -7.34 11.20
C GLY A 89 -0.32 -8.08 10.63
N GLY A 90 0.87 -7.87 11.20
CA GLY A 90 2.10 -8.51 10.72
C GLY A 90 2.38 -9.79 11.48
N ALA A 91 2.15 -10.95 10.85
CA ALA A 91 2.53 -12.25 11.38
C ALA A 91 4.04 -12.53 11.20
N PHE A 92 4.65 -11.94 10.16
CA PHE A 92 6.08 -11.96 9.88
C PHE A 92 6.63 -10.54 9.94
N LYS A 93 7.79 -10.35 10.56
CA LYS A 93 8.43 -9.04 10.74
C LYS A 93 9.82 -9.03 10.12
N PRO A 94 10.03 -8.34 8.98
CA PRO A 94 11.37 -8.12 8.45
C PRO A 94 12.10 -7.09 9.31
N ARG A 95 12.90 -7.55 10.27
CA ARG A 95 13.66 -6.73 11.22
C ARG A 95 15.08 -6.48 10.74
N THR A 96 15.64 -5.35 11.17
CA THR A 96 17.05 -5.04 10.93
C THR A 96 17.96 -5.91 11.81
N SER A 97 17.55 -6.16 13.06
CA SER A 97 18.26 -7.03 14.00
C SER A 97 17.64 -8.43 14.01
N PRO A 98 18.45 -9.51 14.00
CA PRO A 98 17.94 -10.87 14.15
C PRO A 98 17.44 -11.19 15.57
N TYR A 99 17.82 -10.38 16.57
CA TYR A 99 17.41 -10.56 17.97
C TYR A 99 16.07 -9.90 18.30
N ASP A 100 15.57 -9.08 17.37
CA ASP A 100 14.25 -8.49 17.51
C ASP A 100 13.14 -9.54 17.33
N PHE A 101 11.95 -9.25 17.85
CA PHE A 101 10.77 -10.04 17.57
C PHE A 101 10.50 -10.18 16.06
N GLN A 102 10.55 -11.43 15.57
CA GLN A 102 10.41 -11.81 14.16
C GLN A 102 8.95 -12.03 13.73
N GLY A 103 8.00 -12.00 14.67
CA GLY A 103 6.60 -12.34 14.43
C GLY A 103 6.25 -13.75 14.90
N LEU A 104 4.95 -14.05 15.00
CA LEU A 104 4.42 -15.36 15.43
C LEU A 104 4.27 -16.36 14.27
N GLY A 105 4.54 -15.95 13.03
CA GLY A 105 4.37 -16.79 11.84
C GLY A 105 2.96 -17.36 11.75
N LEU A 106 2.85 -18.68 11.59
CA LEU A 106 1.57 -19.39 11.46
C LEU A 106 0.61 -19.13 12.63
N GLU A 107 1.09 -19.09 13.87
CA GLU A 107 0.25 -18.78 15.03
C GLU A 107 -0.34 -17.36 14.93
N GLY A 108 0.46 -16.41 14.43
CA GLY A 108 -0.01 -15.05 14.15
C GLY A 108 -1.10 -15.01 13.08
N LEU A 109 -0.98 -15.84 12.03
CA LEU A 109 -2.02 -15.96 10.99
C LEU A 109 -3.32 -16.57 11.52
N LYS A 110 -3.24 -17.61 12.37
CA LYS A 110 -4.42 -18.18 13.03
C LYS A 110 -5.12 -17.15 13.92
N ILE A 111 -4.37 -16.31 14.63
CA ILE A 111 -4.94 -15.22 15.42
C ILE A 111 -5.66 -14.20 14.51
N LEU A 112 -5.08 -13.84 13.37
CA LEU A 112 -5.73 -12.95 12.41
C LEU A 112 -7.00 -13.55 11.83
N GLU A 113 -7.00 -14.86 11.55
CA GLU A 113 -8.19 -15.56 11.11
C GLU A 113 -9.30 -15.53 12.17
N LYS A 114 -8.97 -15.74 13.45
CA LYS A 114 -9.93 -15.59 14.54
C LYS A 114 -10.49 -14.16 14.60
N ALA A 115 -9.62 -13.14 14.51
CA ALA A 115 -10.05 -11.75 14.48
C ALA A 115 -10.99 -11.45 13.30
N ARG A 116 -10.70 -12.01 12.11
CA ARG A 116 -11.58 -11.96 10.94
C ARG A 116 -12.93 -12.61 11.22
N ARG A 117 -12.98 -13.79 11.85
CA ARG A 117 -14.24 -14.46 12.20
C ARG A 117 -15.08 -13.66 13.19
N VAL A 118 -14.45 -13.05 14.19
CA VAL A 118 -15.12 -12.23 15.21
C VAL A 118 -15.68 -10.93 14.64
N THR A 119 -14.92 -10.27 13.77
CA THR A 119 -15.24 -8.91 13.32
C THR A 119 -15.83 -8.87 11.92
N GLY A 120 -15.63 -9.88 11.10
CA GLY A 120 -15.93 -9.86 9.67
C GLY A 120 -15.01 -8.93 8.85
N LEU A 121 -13.99 -8.32 9.46
CA LEU A 121 -13.03 -7.48 8.72
C LEU A 121 -12.09 -8.35 7.89
N PRO A 122 -11.96 -8.10 6.57
CA PRO A 122 -10.94 -8.75 5.76
C PRO A 122 -9.53 -8.44 6.28
N VAL A 123 -8.62 -9.41 6.15
CA VAL A 123 -7.27 -9.36 6.72
C VAL A 123 -6.24 -9.03 5.66
N VAL A 124 -5.40 -8.04 5.96
CA VAL A 124 -4.17 -7.71 5.24
C VAL A 124 -2.97 -8.14 6.09
N THR A 125 -2.12 -9.02 5.56
CA THR A 125 -0.88 -9.44 6.25
C THR A 125 0.29 -9.53 5.28
N GLU A 126 1.51 -9.37 5.79
CA GLU A 126 2.71 -9.35 4.97
C GLU A 126 3.24 -10.76 4.73
N VAL A 127 3.57 -11.07 3.49
CA VAL A 127 4.35 -12.25 3.11
C VAL A 127 5.75 -11.81 2.71
N THR A 128 6.76 -12.50 3.24
CA THR A 128 8.17 -12.10 3.05
C THR A 128 8.98 -13.07 2.21
N ASP A 129 8.52 -14.31 2.08
CA ASP A 129 9.23 -15.39 1.39
C ASP A 129 8.35 -16.00 0.29
N PRO A 130 8.88 -16.26 -0.92
CA PRO A 130 8.12 -16.91 -1.98
C PRO A 130 7.50 -18.25 -1.56
N ARG A 131 8.20 -19.02 -0.72
CA ARG A 131 7.73 -20.33 -0.24
C ARG A 131 6.48 -20.23 0.62
N ASP A 132 6.20 -19.04 1.17
CA ASP A 132 5.09 -18.82 2.07
C ASP A 132 3.80 -18.34 1.38
N VAL A 133 3.88 -17.94 0.12
CA VAL A 133 2.77 -17.30 -0.61
C VAL A 133 1.51 -18.15 -0.59
N THR A 134 1.61 -19.43 -0.96
CA THR A 134 0.43 -20.31 -1.12
C THR A 134 -0.32 -20.48 0.19
N TRP A 135 0.38 -20.79 1.29
CA TRP A 135 -0.29 -21.09 2.56
C TRP A 135 -0.70 -19.82 3.32
N VAL A 136 -0.01 -18.69 3.13
CA VAL A 136 -0.46 -17.40 3.69
C VAL A 136 -1.79 -16.96 3.07
N CYS A 137 -2.06 -17.31 1.81
CA CYS A 137 -3.35 -17.01 1.16
C CYS A 137 -4.56 -17.67 1.85
N GLU A 138 -4.36 -18.74 2.62
CA GLU A 138 -5.46 -19.39 3.37
C GLU A 138 -5.98 -18.49 4.51
N TYR A 139 -5.12 -17.61 5.01
CA TYR A 139 -5.41 -16.74 6.16
C TYR A 139 -5.61 -15.28 5.77
N ALA A 140 -5.02 -14.84 4.66
CA ALA A 140 -5.01 -13.45 4.22
C ALA A 140 -6.02 -13.21 3.09
N ASP A 141 -6.80 -12.13 3.22
CA ASP A 141 -7.64 -11.65 2.13
C ASP A 141 -6.87 -10.72 1.18
N VAL A 142 -5.75 -10.14 1.66
CA VAL A 142 -4.78 -9.39 0.85
C VAL A 142 -3.36 -9.68 1.32
N LEU A 143 -2.48 -10.01 0.37
CA LEU A 143 -1.05 -10.15 0.60
C LEU A 143 -0.36 -8.79 0.53
N GLN A 144 0.26 -8.34 1.62
CA GLN A 144 1.14 -7.18 1.59
C GLN A 144 2.55 -7.58 1.16
N ILE A 145 3.09 -6.89 0.16
CA ILE A 145 4.53 -6.87 -0.12
C ILE A 145 5.11 -5.62 0.53
N GLY A 146 5.90 -5.82 1.58
CA GLY A 146 6.55 -4.74 2.29
C GLY A 146 7.60 -4.02 1.46
N THR A 147 7.87 -2.78 1.82
CA THR A 147 8.84 -1.88 1.19
C THR A 147 10.24 -2.48 0.98
N ARG A 148 10.71 -3.35 1.88
CA ARG A 148 12.02 -4.03 1.75
C ARG A 148 12.02 -5.11 0.69
N ASN A 149 10.85 -5.66 0.37
CA ASN A 149 10.64 -6.71 -0.60
C ASN A 149 10.04 -6.21 -1.93
N MET A 150 9.87 -4.88 -2.11
CA MET A 150 9.29 -4.34 -3.34
C MET A 150 10.04 -4.82 -4.60
N GLN A 151 11.37 -4.97 -4.54
CA GLN A 151 12.20 -5.49 -5.64
C GLN A 151 12.64 -6.94 -5.45
N ASN A 152 12.00 -7.69 -4.55
CA ASN A 152 12.21 -9.13 -4.45
C ASN A 152 11.47 -9.81 -5.61
N TYR A 153 12.07 -9.82 -6.80
CA TYR A 153 11.41 -10.29 -8.02
C TYR A 153 10.96 -11.76 -7.94
N SER A 154 11.66 -12.59 -7.17
CA SER A 154 11.23 -13.97 -6.92
C SER A 154 9.89 -14.01 -6.16
N LEU A 155 9.75 -13.16 -5.13
CA LEU A 155 8.49 -13.03 -4.40
C LEU A 155 7.39 -12.42 -5.26
N LEU A 156 7.70 -11.38 -6.04
CA LEU A 156 6.72 -10.75 -6.95
C LEU A 156 6.17 -11.74 -7.98
N LYS A 157 7.05 -12.56 -8.57
CA LYS A 157 6.64 -13.61 -9.52
C LYS A 157 5.76 -14.66 -8.85
N GLU A 158 6.02 -14.99 -7.60
CA GLU A 158 5.23 -15.99 -6.88
C GLU A 158 3.85 -15.47 -6.49
N VAL A 159 3.75 -14.25 -5.96
CA VAL A 159 2.43 -13.62 -5.70
C VAL A 159 1.65 -13.29 -6.97
N GLY A 160 2.35 -13.17 -8.11
CA GLY A 160 1.72 -13.06 -9.43
C GLY A 160 0.97 -14.32 -9.88
N LYS A 161 1.28 -15.50 -9.31
CA LYS A 161 0.64 -16.78 -9.68
C LYS A 161 -0.65 -17.07 -8.90
N VAL A 162 -0.87 -16.39 -7.78
CA VAL A 162 -2.11 -16.53 -6.97
C VAL A 162 -3.12 -15.48 -7.37
N GLN A 163 -4.40 -15.67 -7.00
CA GLN A 163 -5.46 -14.69 -7.28
C GLN A 163 -5.76 -13.75 -6.11
N THR A 164 -5.18 -14.03 -4.93
CA THR A 164 -5.28 -13.17 -3.75
C THR A 164 -4.75 -11.77 -4.09
N PRO A 165 -5.50 -10.70 -3.79
CA PRO A 165 -5.05 -9.34 -4.02
C PRO A 165 -3.71 -9.02 -3.35
N VAL A 166 -2.91 -8.17 -3.99
CA VAL A 166 -1.56 -7.80 -3.53
C VAL A 166 -1.48 -6.31 -3.25
N LEU A 167 -1.19 -5.95 -2.01
CA LEU A 167 -0.85 -4.59 -1.59
C LEU A 167 0.66 -4.38 -1.71
N LEU A 168 1.10 -3.75 -2.80
CA LEU A 168 2.50 -3.48 -3.10
C LEU A 168 2.94 -2.13 -2.53
N LYS A 169 3.71 -2.13 -1.44
CA LYS A 169 4.29 -0.92 -0.88
C LYS A 169 5.47 -0.41 -1.71
N ARG A 170 5.53 0.90 -1.92
CA ARG A 170 6.69 1.55 -2.55
C ARG A 170 7.96 1.29 -1.74
N GLY A 171 9.07 1.08 -2.43
CA GLY A 171 10.42 0.96 -1.89
C GLY A 171 10.94 2.31 -1.39
N MET A 172 11.74 2.31 -0.32
CA MET A 172 12.26 3.54 0.31
C MET A 172 13.08 4.42 -0.65
N TYR A 173 13.65 3.84 -1.69
CA TYR A 173 14.55 4.50 -2.65
C TYR A 173 14.02 4.45 -4.08
N SER A 174 12.76 4.04 -4.24
CA SER A 174 12.25 3.66 -5.55
C SER A 174 11.54 4.82 -6.23
N THR A 175 11.88 5.01 -7.50
CA THR A 175 11.16 5.90 -8.40
C THR A 175 9.77 5.35 -8.73
N LEU A 176 8.90 6.21 -9.25
CA LEU A 176 7.57 5.82 -9.75
C LEU A 176 7.69 4.69 -10.78
N LYS A 177 8.63 4.83 -11.73
CA LYS A 177 8.86 3.85 -12.79
C LYS A 177 9.26 2.48 -12.25
N GLU A 178 10.20 2.41 -11.32
CA GLU A 178 10.62 1.14 -10.71
C GLU A 178 9.48 0.47 -9.96
N TRP A 179 8.68 1.27 -9.25
CA TRP A 179 7.53 0.77 -8.51
C TRP A 179 6.45 0.19 -9.44
N LEU A 180 6.12 0.88 -10.53
CA LEU A 180 5.19 0.36 -11.53
C LEU A 180 5.73 -0.86 -12.27
N ASN A 181 7.05 -0.95 -12.51
CA ASN A 181 7.62 -2.19 -13.07
C ASN A 181 7.48 -3.37 -12.10
N CYS A 182 7.56 -3.14 -10.78
CA CYS A 182 7.30 -4.19 -9.80
C CYS A 182 5.83 -4.63 -9.80
N ALA A 183 4.88 -3.70 -10.01
CA ALA A 183 3.48 -4.06 -10.26
C ALA A 183 3.32 -4.87 -11.56
N GLU A 184 4.03 -4.48 -12.63
CA GLU A 184 4.04 -5.19 -13.91
C GLU A 184 4.48 -6.66 -13.75
N TYR A 185 5.47 -6.95 -12.91
CA TYR A 185 5.89 -8.33 -12.60
C TYR A 185 4.75 -9.19 -12.03
N ILE A 186 3.93 -8.62 -11.14
CA ILE A 186 2.79 -9.31 -10.53
C ILE A 186 1.69 -9.52 -11.59
N LEU A 187 1.34 -8.46 -12.33
CA LEU A 187 0.32 -8.49 -13.38
C LEU A 187 0.69 -9.49 -14.50
N ALA A 188 1.96 -9.50 -14.93
CA ALA A 188 2.46 -10.42 -15.94
C ALA A 188 2.47 -11.88 -15.46
N GLY A 189 2.47 -12.11 -14.14
CA GLY A 189 2.29 -13.43 -13.53
C GLY A 189 0.86 -13.97 -13.65
N GLY A 190 -0.12 -13.12 -13.98
CA GLY A 190 -1.53 -13.48 -14.12
C GLY A 190 -2.44 -13.03 -12.98
N ASN A 191 -1.93 -12.29 -12.00
CA ASN A 191 -2.73 -11.71 -10.92
C ASN A 191 -3.11 -10.25 -11.25
N PRO A 192 -4.37 -9.96 -11.61
CA PRO A 192 -4.80 -8.60 -11.97
C PRO A 192 -5.04 -7.69 -10.75
N ASN A 193 -5.01 -8.24 -9.53
CA ASN A 193 -5.49 -7.59 -8.31
C ASN A 193 -4.35 -6.90 -7.55
N VAL A 194 -3.72 -5.88 -8.14
CA VAL A 194 -2.64 -5.13 -7.52
C VAL A 194 -3.13 -3.79 -6.97
N ILE A 195 -2.81 -3.51 -5.70
CA ILE A 195 -3.06 -2.26 -5.00
C ILE A 195 -1.71 -1.62 -4.69
N LEU A 196 -1.52 -0.37 -5.09
CA LEU A 196 -0.32 0.40 -4.78
C LEU A 196 -0.47 1.03 -3.40
N CYS A 197 0.61 1.06 -2.61
CA CYS A 197 0.67 1.81 -1.34
C CYS A 197 1.90 2.72 -1.25
N GLU A 198 1.69 4.03 -1.30
CA GLU A 198 2.71 5.04 -0.98
C GLU A 198 2.95 5.04 0.53
N ARG A 199 4.23 5.08 0.95
CA ARG A 199 4.60 4.89 2.36
C ARG A 199 5.83 5.71 2.78
N GLY A 200 6.17 6.72 2.00
CA GLY A 200 7.31 7.60 2.15
C GLY A 200 8.61 7.05 1.55
N ILE A 201 9.40 7.98 1.01
CA ILE A 201 10.74 7.78 0.48
C ILE A 201 11.79 8.32 1.44
N ARG A 202 12.99 7.73 1.39
CA ARG A 202 14.13 8.23 2.16
C ARG A 202 14.67 9.50 1.49
N THR A 203 14.88 10.51 2.32
CA THR A 203 15.45 11.81 1.94
C THR A 203 16.56 12.18 2.90
N PHE A 204 17.11 13.39 2.76
CA PHE A 204 18.03 13.97 3.74
C PHE A 204 17.32 14.41 5.04
N GLU A 205 16.00 14.63 5.01
CA GLU A 205 15.20 14.98 6.20
C GLU A 205 15.29 13.88 7.28
N THR A 206 15.40 14.29 8.55
CA THR A 206 15.60 13.41 9.71
C THR A 206 14.51 13.54 10.78
N TYR A 207 13.68 14.58 10.73
CA TYR A 207 12.61 14.82 11.70
C TYR A 207 11.50 13.76 11.62
N ASN A 208 11.21 13.31 10.38
CA ASN A 208 10.32 12.21 10.08
C ASN A 208 11.14 10.97 9.67
N ARG A 209 10.58 9.77 9.85
CA ARG A 209 11.24 8.53 9.44
C ARG A 209 11.46 8.45 7.93
N ASN A 210 10.48 8.92 7.15
CA ASN A 210 10.57 9.11 5.71
C ASN A 210 9.84 10.42 5.34
N THR A 211 10.04 10.87 4.11
CA THR A 211 9.22 11.96 3.55
C THR A 211 8.06 11.33 2.79
N LEU A 212 6.83 11.59 3.24
CA LEU A 212 5.62 11.08 2.58
C LEU A 212 5.36 11.86 1.28
N ASP A 213 5.47 11.18 0.15
CA ASP A 213 5.33 11.78 -1.17
C ASP A 213 3.86 11.75 -1.63
N LEU A 214 3.05 12.71 -1.19
CA LEU A 214 1.65 12.81 -1.59
C LEU A 214 1.47 13.17 -3.07
N SER A 215 2.48 13.77 -3.71
CA SER A 215 2.44 14.11 -5.14
C SER A 215 2.36 12.88 -6.04
N ILE A 216 2.75 11.71 -5.52
CA ILE A 216 2.66 10.45 -6.25
C ILE A 216 1.21 10.01 -6.49
N VAL A 217 0.28 10.39 -5.62
CA VAL A 217 -1.13 9.96 -5.71
C VAL A 217 -1.77 10.43 -7.02
N PRO A 218 -1.78 11.75 -7.35
CA PRO A 218 -2.29 12.21 -8.65
C PRO A 218 -1.45 11.68 -9.82
N SER A 219 -0.12 11.57 -9.66
CA SER A 219 0.76 11.02 -10.72
C SER A 219 0.40 9.58 -11.09
N ILE A 220 0.13 8.74 -10.09
CA ILE A 220 -0.32 7.36 -10.30
C ILE A 220 -1.72 7.33 -10.90
N LYS A 221 -2.64 8.19 -10.45
CA LYS A 221 -3.95 8.33 -11.09
C LYS A 221 -3.81 8.76 -12.57
N GLU A 222 -2.83 9.56 -12.94
CA GLU A 222 -2.63 9.91 -14.36
C GLU A 222 -2.11 8.72 -15.18
N ILE A 223 -1.10 8.01 -14.66
CA ILE A 223 -0.30 7.05 -15.43
C ILE A 223 -0.88 5.62 -15.38
N SER A 224 -1.47 5.21 -14.25
CA SER A 224 -1.87 3.85 -13.94
C SER A 224 -3.35 3.74 -13.60
N HIS A 225 -3.98 2.62 -13.97
CA HIS A 225 -5.36 2.32 -13.59
C HIS A 225 -5.47 1.63 -12.21
N LEU A 226 -4.36 1.25 -11.59
CA LEU A 226 -4.34 0.54 -10.31
C LEU A 226 -4.77 1.46 -9.16
N PRO A 227 -5.50 0.94 -8.16
CA PRO A 227 -5.82 1.71 -6.97
C PRO A 227 -4.56 2.05 -6.17
N ILE A 228 -4.55 3.22 -5.53
CA ILE A 228 -3.46 3.67 -4.67
C ILE A 228 -3.96 4.03 -3.27
N LEU A 229 -3.27 3.50 -2.26
CA LEU A 229 -3.44 3.82 -0.85
C LEU A 229 -2.21 4.57 -0.34
N VAL A 230 -2.34 5.16 0.85
CA VAL A 230 -1.26 5.87 1.54
C VAL A 230 -1.10 5.31 2.96
N ASP A 231 0.13 5.02 3.38
CA ASP A 231 0.49 4.61 4.74
C ASP A 231 1.12 5.80 5.50
N PRO A 232 0.30 6.62 6.20
CA PRO A 232 0.77 7.78 6.93
C PRO A 232 1.61 7.40 8.16
N SER A 233 1.40 6.21 8.72
CA SER A 233 2.09 5.69 9.90
C SER A 233 3.55 5.40 9.61
N HIS A 234 3.86 4.60 8.59
CA HIS A 234 5.23 4.29 8.21
C HIS A 234 5.87 5.38 7.34
N GLY A 235 5.04 6.15 6.63
CA GLY A 235 5.43 7.36 5.90
C GLY A 235 6.11 8.37 6.80
N THR A 236 5.47 8.70 7.92
CA THR A 236 5.98 9.76 8.82
C THR A 236 6.80 9.18 9.97
N GLY A 237 6.40 8.02 10.50
CA GLY A 237 6.94 7.45 11.73
C GLY A 237 6.55 8.22 12.99
N ARG A 238 5.55 9.13 12.93
CA ARG A 238 5.16 10.00 14.05
C ARG A 238 3.65 10.00 14.23
N LEU A 239 3.20 9.62 15.43
CA LEU A 239 1.78 9.55 15.78
C LEU A 239 1.05 10.87 15.54
N SER A 240 1.64 12.00 15.95
CA SER A 240 1.05 13.33 15.83
C SER A 240 0.80 13.79 14.40
N ILE A 241 1.36 13.12 13.39
CA ILE A 241 1.25 13.49 11.97
C ILE A 241 0.36 12.51 11.19
N ILE A 242 -0.06 11.40 11.81
CA ILE A 242 -0.89 10.39 11.15
C ILE A 242 -2.22 11.00 10.69
N GLU A 243 -2.93 11.71 11.56
CA GLU A 243 -4.23 12.31 11.23
C GLU A 243 -4.10 13.39 10.13
N PRO A 244 -3.23 14.41 10.25
CA PRO A 244 -3.04 15.39 9.17
C PRO A 244 -2.67 14.77 7.83
N MET A 245 -1.80 13.76 7.80
CA MET A 245 -1.40 13.09 6.55
C MET A 245 -2.48 12.17 6.00
N SER A 246 -3.34 11.61 6.85
CA SER A 246 -4.50 10.83 6.39
C SER A 246 -5.49 11.75 5.67
N LEU A 247 -5.76 12.94 6.21
CA LEU A 247 -6.62 13.94 5.57
C LEU A 247 -6.02 14.47 4.27
N ALA A 248 -4.71 14.73 4.25
CA ALA A 248 -4.01 15.16 3.04
C ALA A 248 -4.02 14.06 1.95
N ALA A 249 -3.88 12.79 2.33
CA ALA A 249 -4.00 11.66 1.42
C ALA A 249 -5.42 11.49 0.85
N MET A 250 -6.45 11.76 1.65
CA MET A 250 -7.84 11.75 1.19
C MET A 250 -8.13 12.87 0.18
N ALA A 251 -7.46 14.02 0.31
CA ALA A 251 -7.65 15.17 -0.58
C ALA A 251 -6.89 15.08 -1.92
N ALA A 252 -5.83 14.24 -2.00
CA ALA A 252 -4.99 14.05 -3.18
C ALA A 252 -5.58 13.03 -4.17
#